data_AF-A0A820I977-F1
#
_entry.id   AF-A0A820I977-F1
#
_cell.length_a   1.000
_cell.length_b   1.000
_cell.length_c   1.000
_cell.angle_alpha   90.00
_cell.angle_beta   90.00
_cell.angle_gamma   90.00
#
_symmetry.space_group_name_H-M   'P 1'
#
loop_
_entity.id
_entity.type
_entity.pdbx_description
1 polymer ?
#
loop_
_entity_poly.entity_id
_entity_poly.type
_entity_poly.pdbx_seq_one_letter_code
_entity_poly.pdbx_strand_id
1 'polypeptide(L)'
;GANMSGELKRPSRSIPTGSITALLFVFFILITETLFMAATTSRFVLTNNYLFLQDINIWEPFVVIGIISATFSACLSGLVGASRILEALAVDEIFGPLFHWIRGGTTRHGNPWAAVIFTFVLVQLTLLIGSMNKIAPIVTIFFLLAYFAVNLSCLALDLASAPNFRPTFKYFSWHTALIGAVGSIIMCFIVSAAFASIAIGVLIGFICMLHLRDFPRASWGSISQALIFHQ
;
A
#
# COMPACT_ATOMS: atom_id res chain seq x y z
N GLY A 1 1.18 7.03 6.80
CA GLY A 1 0.40 8.29 6.81
C GLY A 1 -1.03 8.06 7.24
N ALA A 2 -1.87 7.48 6.36
CA ALA A 2 -3.31 7.33 6.61
C ALA A 2 -3.69 6.21 7.61
N ASN A 3 -2.83 5.20 7.79
CA ASN A 3 -3.10 4.04 8.67
C ASN A 3 -3.30 4.41 10.17
N MET A 4 -2.90 5.62 10.58
CA MET A 4 -3.07 6.14 11.94
C MET A 4 -3.97 7.39 11.96
N SER A 5 -4.85 7.52 10.96
CA SER A 5 -5.73 8.69 10.81
C SER A 5 -6.63 8.94 12.02
N GLY A 6 -7.08 7.88 12.71
CA GLY A 6 -7.88 7.98 13.94
C GLY A 6 -7.14 8.57 15.14
N GLU A 7 -5.81 8.65 15.10
CA GLU A 7 -4.97 9.18 16.18
C GLU A 7 -4.52 10.63 15.92
N LEU A 8 -4.84 11.18 14.74
CA LEU A 8 -4.44 12.55 14.37
C LEU A 8 -5.44 13.59 14.87
N LYS A 9 -4.93 14.68 15.46
CA LYS A 9 -5.75 15.83 15.90
C LYS A 9 -6.54 16.50 14.76
N ARG A 10 -5.99 16.53 13.55
CA ARG A 10 -6.61 17.13 12.34
C ARG A 10 -6.28 16.31 11.09
N PRO A 11 -6.95 15.16 10.87
CA PRO A 11 -6.61 14.22 9.80
C PRO A 11 -6.70 14.85 8.40
N SER A 12 -7.75 15.65 8.14
CA SER A 12 -8.02 16.26 6.83
C SER A 12 -6.92 17.21 6.33
N ARG A 13 -6.15 17.81 7.24
CA ARG A 13 -5.00 18.66 6.89
C ARG A 13 -3.68 17.90 7.00
N SER A 14 -3.47 17.17 8.09
CA SER A 14 -2.19 16.53 8.38
C SER A 14 -1.82 15.41 7.41
N ILE A 15 -2.80 14.63 6.93
CA ILE A 15 -2.56 13.54 5.98
C ILE A 15 -2.03 14.08 4.64
N PRO A 16 -2.74 14.97 3.92
CA PRO A 16 -2.26 15.43 2.62
C PRO A 16 -0.94 16.20 2.72
N THR A 17 -0.78 17.08 3.71
CA THR A 17 0.48 17.83 3.86
C THR A 17 1.63 16.92 4.24
N GLY A 18 1.41 15.97 5.15
CA GLY A 18 2.44 15.03 5.58
C GLY A 18 2.89 14.10 4.45
N SER A 19 1.92 13.52 3.72
CA SER A 19 2.20 12.61 2.61
C SER A 19 2.94 13.27 1.45
N ILE A 20 2.51 14.47 1.03
CA ILE A 20 3.13 15.17 -0.10
C ILE A 20 4.54 15.65 0.26
N THR A 21 4.72 16.26 1.44
CA THR A 21 6.05 16.71 1.88
C THR A 21 7.02 15.54 2.05
N ALA A 22 6.56 14.41 2.61
CA ALA A 22 7.40 13.21 2.72
C ALA A 22 7.79 12.65 1.34
N LEU A 23 6.85 12.60 0.39
CA LEU A 23 7.12 12.15 -0.98
C LEU A 23 8.19 13.03 -1.66
N LEU A 24 8.04 14.36 -1.59
CA LEU A 24 8.98 15.30 -2.18
C LEU A 24 10.37 15.20 -1.53
N PHE A 25 10.42 15.03 -0.22
CA PHE A 25 11.67 14.86 0.52
C PHE A 25 12.41 13.59 0.09
N VAL A 26 11.72 12.45 0.06
CA VAL A 26 12.31 11.17 -0.39
C VAL A 26 12.73 11.26 -1.85
N PHE A 27 11.91 11.85 -2.72
CA PHE A 27 12.24 12.04 -4.12
C PHE A 27 13.53 12.85 -4.31
N PHE A 28 13.66 13.97 -3.59
CA PHE A 28 14.86 14.81 -3.66
C PHE A 28 16.11 14.06 -3.20
N ILE A 29 16.00 13.29 -2.10
CA ILE A 29 17.11 12.48 -1.60
C ILE A 29 17.53 11.43 -2.63
N LEU A 30 16.59 10.65 -3.17
CA LEU A 30 16.90 9.57 -4.12
C LEU A 30 17.52 10.09 -5.42
N ILE A 31 17.04 11.23 -5.95
CA ILE A 31 17.62 11.84 -7.16
C ILE A 31 19.03 12.34 -6.86
N THR A 32 19.21 13.03 -5.73
CA THR A 32 20.52 13.56 -5.33
C THR A 32 21.51 12.40 -5.16
N GLU A 33 21.15 11.37 -4.41
CA GLU A 33 21.95 10.17 -4.22
C GLU A 33 22.32 9.52 -5.56
N THR A 34 21.34 9.33 -6.46
CA THR A 34 21.57 8.74 -7.78
C THR A 34 22.58 9.54 -8.61
N LEU A 35 22.48 10.88 -8.59
CA LEU A 35 23.41 11.75 -9.30
C LEU A 35 24.83 11.68 -8.72
N PHE A 36 24.96 11.69 -7.40
CA PHE A 36 26.26 11.55 -6.73
C PHE A 36 26.89 10.18 -7.01
N MET A 37 26.12 9.09 -6.92
CA MET A 37 26.60 7.74 -7.22
C MET A 37 27.05 7.62 -8.68
N ALA A 38 26.30 8.19 -9.62
CA ALA A 38 26.65 8.20 -11.04
C ALA A 38 27.92 9.01 -11.34
N ALA A 39 28.20 10.06 -10.57
CA ALA A 39 29.38 10.91 -10.75
C ALA A 39 30.66 10.34 -10.10
N THR A 40 30.54 9.55 -9.02
CA THR A 40 31.69 9.10 -8.21
C THR A 40 32.06 7.64 -8.42
N THR A 41 31.10 6.78 -8.78
CA THR A 41 31.28 5.33 -8.73
C THR A 41 31.30 4.71 -10.12
N SER A 42 32.24 3.80 -10.38
CA SER A 42 32.31 3.09 -11.65
C SER A 42 31.15 2.11 -11.84
N ARG A 43 30.73 1.90 -13.09
CA ARG A 43 29.64 0.97 -13.45
C ARG A 43 29.90 -0.45 -12.94
N PHE A 44 31.16 -0.91 -12.95
CA PHE A 44 31.52 -2.25 -12.51
C PHE A 44 31.21 -2.48 -11.03
N VAL A 45 31.52 -1.50 -10.17
CA VAL A 45 31.23 -1.58 -8.73
C VAL A 45 29.72 -1.58 -8.50
N LEU A 46 28.99 -0.68 -9.18
CA LEU A 46 27.53 -0.55 -9.07
C LEU A 46 26.76 -1.83 -9.45
N THR A 47 27.27 -2.63 -10.40
CA THR A 47 26.58 -3.85 -10.86
C THR A 47 26.94 -5.10 -10.06
N ASN A 48 28.10 -5.13 -9.41
CA ASN A 48 28.62 -6.36 -8.80
C ASN A 48 28.59 -6.34 -7.26
N ASN A 49 28.54 -5.16 -6.63
CA ASN A 49 28.54 -5.04 -5.18
C ASN A 49 27.29 -4.30 -4.69
N TYR A 50 26.38 -5.02 -4.02
CA TYR A 50 25.18 -4.43 -3.41
C TYR A 50 25.49 -3.56 -2.17
N LEU A 51 26.66 -3.73 -1.56
CA LEU A 51 27.08 -3.06 -0.33
C LEU A 51 28.17 -1.99 -0.56
N PHE A 52 28.39 -1.58 -1.80
CA PHE A 52 29.44 -0.60 -2.16
C PHE A 52 29.35 0.73 -1.40
N LEU A 53 28.15 1.11 -0.95
CA LEU A 53 27.94 2.29 -0.11
C LEU A 53 28.65 2.21 1.25
N GLN A 54 28.88 0.99 1.78
CA GLN A 54 29.65 0.80 3.01
C GLN A 54 31.11 1.21 2.81
N ASP A 55 31.71 0.78 1.69
CA ASP A 55 33.13 1.00 1.36
C ASP A 55 33.47 2.47 1.08
N ILE A 56 32.49 3.25 0.61
CA ILE A 56 32.67 4.68 0.26
C ILE A 56 32.41 5.59 1.48
N ASN A 57 31.74 5.09 2.52
CA ASN A 57 31.37 5.91 3.66
C ASN A 57 32.58 6.28 4.54
N ILE A 58 32.53 7.45 5.19
CA ILE A 58 33.61 7.91 6.09
C ILE A 58 33.84 6.91 7.24
N TRP A 59 32.78 6.24 7.69
CA TRP A 59 32.86 5.18 8.69
C TRP A 59 31.94 4.01 8.31
N GLU A 60 32.51 2.91 7.83
CA GLU A 60 31.76 1.74 7.28
C GLU A 60 30.55 1.28 8.13
N PRO A 61 30.64 1.18 9.48
CA PRO A 61 29.52 0.69 10.31
C PRO A 61 28.27 1.58 10.27
N PHE A 62 28.38 2.86 9.92
CA PHE A 62 27.21 3.76 9.88
C PHE A 62 26.14 3.27 8.91
N VAL A 63 26.57 2.77 7.76
CA VAL A 63 25.66 2.29 6.71
C VAL A 63 24.93 1.05 7.20
N VAL A 64 25.62 0.13 7.88
CA VAL A 64 25.01 -1.07 8.47
C VAL A 64 23.97 -0.70 9.53
N ILE A 65 24.29 0.24 10.43
CA ILE A 65 23.36 0.74 11.45
C ILE A 65 22.14 1.39 10.79
N GLY A 66 22.35 2.18 9.73
CA GLY A 66 21.29 2.79 8.93
C GLY A 66 20.37 1.75 8.30
N ILE A 67 20.94 0.72 7.65
CA ILE A 67 20.17 -0.36 7.02
C ILE A 67 19.34 -1.11 8.07
N ILE A 68 19.94 -1.49 9.20
CA ILE A 68 19.23 -2.24 10.26
C ILE A 68 18.10 -1.38 10.86
N SER A 69 18.38 -0.13 11.22
CA SER A 69 17.39 0.76 11.84
C SER A 69 16.23 1.10 10.88
N ALA A 70 16.53 1.42 9.62
CA ALA A 70 15.52 1.70 8.60
C ALA A 70 14.67 0.47 8.29
N THR A 71 15.30 -0.70 8.11
CA THR A 71 14.61 -1.96 7.82
C THR A 71 13.73 -2.37 9.00
N PHE A 72 14.24 -2.31 10.22
CA PHE A 72 13.48 -2.65 11.42
C PHE A 72 12.25 -1.73 11.60
N SER A 73 12.44 -0.42 11.44
CA SER A 73 11.36 0.57 11.51
C SER A 73 10.28 0.34 10.44
N ALA A 74 10.69 0.08 9.19
CA ALA A 74 9.77 -0.20 8.09
C ALA A 74 9.01 -1.52 8.30
N CYS A 75 9.68 -2.58 8.75
CA CYS A 75 9.06 -3.87 9.05
C CYS A 75 8.03 -3.74 10.17
N LEU A 76 8.36 -3.04 11.27
CA LEU A 76 7.43 -2.85 12.38
C LEU A 76 6.20 -2.04 11.97
N SER A 77 6.42 -0.95 11.23
CA SER A 77 5.34 -0.12 10.69
C SER A 77 4.44 -0.89 9.72
N GLY A 78 5.04 -1.73 8.86
CA GLY A 78 4.33 -2.60 7.93
C GLY A 78 3.49 -3.66 8.64
N LEU A 79 4.06 -4.32 9.65
CA LEU A 79 3.37 -5.35 10.44
C LEU A 79 2.15 -4.79 11.18
N VAL A 80 2.31 -3.65 11.86
CA VAL A 80 1.21 -2.98 12.57
C VAL A 80 0.15 -2.45 11.60
N GLY A 81 0.58 -1.91 10.45
CA GLY A 81 -0.34 -1.43 9.42
C GLY A 81 -1.20 -2.55 8.83
N ALA A 82 -0.57 -3.66 8.44
CA ALA A 82 -1.25 -4.80 7.84
C ALA A 82 -2.21 -5.49 8.83
N SER A 83 -1.80 -5.69 10.07
CA SER A 83 -2.65 -6.34 11.08
C SER A 83 -3.91 -5.53 11.40
N ARG A 84 -3.81 -4.20 11.48
CA ARG A 84 -4.99 -3.32 11.70
C ARG A 84 -5.92 -3.29 10.50
N ILE A 85 -5.40 -3.31 9.27
CA ILE A 85 -6.25 -3.43 8.07
C ILE A 85 -6.98 -4.77 8.09
N LEU A 86 -6.29 -5.87 8.42
CA LEU A 86 -6.90 -7.19 8.49
C LEU A 86 -7.94 -7.31 9.61
N GLU A 87 -7.69 -6.70 10.78
CA GLU A 87 -8.68 -6.59 11.86
C GLU A 87 -9.94 -5.85 11.39
N ALA A 88 -9.78 -4.70 10.74
CA ALA A 88 -10.91 -3.93 10.21
C ALA A 88 -11.75 -4.76 9.24
N LEU A 89 -11.11 -5.45 8.28
CA LEU A 89 -11.80 -6.34 7.33
C LEU A 89 -12.55 -7.50 8.03
N ALA A 90 -12.04 -7.99 9.16
CA ALA A 90 -12.66 -9.06 9.95
C ALA A 90 -13.85 -8.56 10.79
N VAL A 91 -13.75 -7.35 11.35
CA VAL A 91 -14.86 -6.68 12.05
C VAL A 91 -16.01 -6.37 11.09
N ASP A 92 -15.66 -5.99 9.86
CA ASP A 92 -16.58 -5.69 8.77
C ASP A 92 -17.24 -6.94 8.15
N GLU A 93 -16.90 -8.14 8.64
CA GLU A 93 -17.43 -9.44 8.19
C GLU A 93 -17.35 -9.67 6.67
N ILE A 94 -16.42 -8.99 5.98
CA ILE A 94 -16.30 -9.02 4.51
C ILE A 94 -16.07 -10.46 3.99
N PHE A 95 -15.30 -11.24 4.74
CA PHE A 95 -15.03 -12.64 4.43
C PHE A 95 -15.92 -13.63 5.20
N GLY A 96 -16.89 -13.13 5.98
CA GLY A 96 -17.79 -13.92 6.82
C GLY A 96 -17.04 -14.79 7.84
N PRO A 97 -17.39 -16.08 8.00
CA PRO A 97 -16.88 -16.90 9.12
C PRO A 97 -15.38 -17.20 9.04
N LEU A 98 -14.73 -17.04 7.88
CA LEU A 98 -13.31 -17.36 7.68
C LEU A 98 -12.37 -16.55 8.58
N PHE A 99 -12.76 -15.32 8.94
CA PHE A 99 -11.96 -14.44 9.81
C PHE A 99 -12.60 -14.20 11.20
N HIS A 100 -13.55 -15.03 11.61
CA HIS A 100 -14.20 -14.88 12.93
C HIS A 100 -13.21 -15.02 14.10
N TRP A 101 -12.24 -15.93 13.98
CA TRP A 101 -11.12 -16.07 14.91
C TRP A 101 -10.23 -14.82 15.01
N ILE A 102 -10.06 -14.07 13.92
CA ILE A 102 -9.30 -12.81 13.92
C ILE A 102 -10.08 -11.74 14.69
N ARG A 103 -11.39 -11.64 14.44
CA ARG A 103 -12.28 -10.70 15.14
C ARG A 103 -12.34 -10.96 16.65
N GLY A 104 -12.36 -12.22 17.08
CA GLY A 104 -12.35 -12.60 18.50
C GLY A 104 -10.98 -12.39 19.17
N GLY A 105 -9.93 -12.14 18.39
CA GLY A 105 -8.53 -12.06 18.85
C GLY A 105 -8.05 -10.65 19.15
N THR A 106 -8.91 -9.79 19.71
CA THR A 106 -8.55 -8.41 20.10
C THR A 106 -8.42 -8.30 21.62
N THR A 107 -7.28 -7.76 22.07
CA THR A 107 -7.00 -7.51 23.50
C THR A 107 -7.95 -6.42 24.05
N ARG A 108 -8.18 -6.39 25.36
CA ARG A 108 -8.96 -5.34 26.06
C ARG A 108 -8.53 -3.89 25.73
N HIS A 109 -7.27 -3.70 25.35
CA HIS A 109 -6.70 -2.40 24.93
C HIS A 109 -6.84 -2.11 23.43
N GLY A 110 -7.57 -2.91 22.66
CA GLY A 110 -7.79 -2.70 21.22
C GLY A 110 -6.62 -3.16 20.33
N ASN A 111 -5.81 -4.13 20.79
CA ASN A 111 -4.70 -4.67 20.00
C ASN A 111 -5.05 -6.05 19.41
N PRO A 112 -5.11 -6.21 18.07
CA PRO A 112 -5.48 -7.45 17.39
C PRO A 112 -4.34 -8.45 17.31
N TRP A 113 -4.09 -9.19 18.39
CA TRP A 113 -2.98 -10.15 18.43
C TRP A 113 -3.16 -11.27 17.39
N ALA A 114 -4.39 -11.72 17.11
CA ALA A 114 -4.65 -12.75 16.11
C ALA A 114 -4.31 -12.28 14.69
N ALA A 115 -4.66 -11.03 14.34
CA ALA A 115 -4.30 -10.45 13.05
C ALA A 115 -2.78 -10.29 12.89
N VAL A 116 -2.08 -9.94 13.98
CA VAL A 116 -0.62 -9.85 14.00
C VAL A 116 0.02 -11.22 13.73
N ILE A 117 -0.43 -12.28 14.41
CA ILE A 117 0.10 -13.64 14.19
C ILE A 117 -0.18 -14.12 12.76
N PHE A 118 -1.39 -13.90 12.24
CA PHE A 118 -1.73 -14.27 10.87
C PHE A 118 -0.83 -13.56 9.86
N THR A 119 -0.63 -12.26 10.03
CA THR A 119 0.27 -11.46 9.17
C THR A 119 1.70 -11.96 9.28
N PHE A 120 2.18 -12.28 10.49
CA PHE A 120 3.51 -12.83 10.71
C PHE A 120 3.72 -14.16 9.95
N VAL A 121 2.76 -15.07 10.01
CA VAL A 121 2.81 -16.35 9.28
C VAL A 121 2.88 -16.11 7.77
N LEU A 122 2.07 -15.20 7.22
CA LEU A 122 2.10 -14.87 5.78
C LEU A 122 3.45 -14.26 5.34
N VAL A 123 4.00 -13.36 6.16
CA VAL A 123 5.34 -12.80 5.91
C VAL A 123 6.39 -13.90 5.92
N GLN A 124 6.34 -14.81 6.91
CA GLN A 124 7.28 -15.93 6.99
C GLN A 124 7.21 -16.84 5.76
N LEU A 125 6.00 -17.16 5.29
CA LEU A 125 5.81 -17.94 4.05
C LEU A 125 6.41 -17.23 2.82
N THR A 126 6.30 -15.90 2.77
CA THR A 126 6.91 -15.10 1.68
C THR A 126 8.43 -15.13 1.76
N LEU A 127 9.01 -15.09 2.98
CA LEU A 127 10.45 -15.17 3.18
C LEU A 127 11.04 -16.52 2.78
N LEU A 128 10.26 -17.60 2.79
CA LEU A 128 10.71 -18.94 2.32
C LEU A 128 11.09 -18.96 0.83
N ILE A 129 10.71 -17.96 0.03
CA ILE A 129 11.16 -17.80 -1.37
C ILE A 129 12.69 -17.62 -1.45
N GLY A 130 13.32 -17.08 -0.40
CA GLY A 130 14.78 -16.99 -0.27
C GLY A 130 15.48 -16.01 -1.22
N SER A 131 14.75 -15.17 -1.97
CA SER A 131 15.34 -14.21 -2.90
C SER A 131 14.57 -12.89 -2.95
N MET A 132 15.20 -11.80 -2.50
CA MET A 132 14.63 -10.45 -2.53
C MET A 132 14.25 -10.02 -3.96
N ASN A 133 15.09 -10.34 -4.95
CA ASN A 133 14.85 -9.96 -6.36
C ASN A 133 13.61 -10.64 -6.96
N LYS A 134 13.15 -11.76 -6.39
CA LYS A 134 11.89 -12.40 -6.78
C LYS A 134 10.69 -11.82 -6.04
N ILE A 135 10.87 -11.43 -4.77
CA ILE A 135 9.81 -10.89 -3.92
C ILE A 135 9.48 -9.44 -4.32
N ALA A 136 10.49 -8.63 -4.64
CA ALA A 136 10.31 -7.20 -4.89
C ALA A 136 9.32 -6.87 -6.03
N PRO A 137 9.37 -7.54 -7.20
CA PRO A 137 8.38 -7.33 -8.27
C PRO A 137 6.95 -7.70 -7.84
N ILE A 138 6.79 -8.79 -7.07
CA ILE A 138 5.47 -9.25 -6.59
C ILE A 138 4.85 -8.21 -5.66
N VAL A 139 5.62 -7.74 -4.67
CA VAL A 139 5.18 -6.70 -3.72
C VAL A 139 4.85 -5.40 -4.46
N THR A 140 5.68 -5.01 -5.43
CA THR A 140 5.45 -3.81 -6.25
C THR A 140 4.13 -3.88 -7.01
N ILE A 141 3.82 -5.04 -7.61
CA ILE A 141 2.55 -5.25 -8.32
C ILE A 141 1.34 -5.11 -7.39
N PHE A 142 1.39 -5.68 -6.19
CA PHE A 142 0.31 -5.52 -5.21
C PHE A 142 0.10 -4.06 -4.77
N PHE A 143 1.18 -3.29 -4.55
CA PHE A 143 1.07 -1.86 -4.26
C PHE A 143 0.50 -1.07 -5.43
N LEU A 144 0.95 -1.34 -6.67
CA LEU A 144 0.42 -0.69 -7.87
C LEU A 144 -1.07 -1.01 -8.07
N LEU A 145 -1.51 -2.24 -7.80
CA LEU A 145 -2.93 -2.62 -7.83
C LEU A 145 -3.75 -1.89 -6.77
N ALA A 146 -3.22 -1.71 -5.57
CA ALA A 146 -3.88 -0.91 -4.54
C ALA A 146 -4.02 0.56 -4.97
N TYR A 147 -2.96 1.15 -5.56
CA TYR A 147 -3.03 2.51 -6.12
C TYR A 147 -4.00 2.61 -7.29
N PHE A 148 -4.04 1.61 -8.17
CA PHE A 148 -5.03 1.52 -9.24
C PHE A 148 -6.45 1.49 -8.68
N ALA A 149 -6.73 0.60 -7.73
CA ALA A 149 -8.05 0.43 -7.14
C ALA A 149 -8.54 1.71 -6.44
N VAL A 150 -7.67 2.39 -5.68
CA VAL A 150 -8.01 3.66 -5.03
C VAL A 150 -8.31 4.75 -6.05
N ASN A 151 -7.45 4.93 -7.05
CA ASN A 151 -7.66 5.95 -8.09
C ASN A 151 -8.91 5.67 -8.92
N LEU A 152 -9.14 4.40 -9.30
CA LEU A 152 -10.34 3.99 -10.03
C LEU A 152 -11.61 4.21 -9.20
N SER A 153 -11.57 3.91 -7.90
CA SER A 153 -12.71 4.14 -7.01
C SER A 153 -13.04 5.62 -6.89
N CYS A 154 -12.04 6.49 -6.72
CA CYS A 154 -12.25 7.94 -6.71
C CYS A 154 -12.79 8.45 -8.05
N LEU A 155 -12.26 7.97 -9.18
CA LEU A 155 -12.75 8.32 -10.51
C LEU A 155 -14.20 7.88 -10.70
N ALA A 156 -14.55 6.65 -10.33
CA ALA A 156 -15.90 6.12 -10.47
C ALA A 156 -16.91 6.89 -9.61
N LEU A 157 -16.55 7.24 -8.37
CA LEU A 157 -17.43 8.01 -7.47
C LEU A 157 -17.66 9.44 -7.96
N ASP A 158 -16.63 10.10 -8.49
CA ASP A 158 -16.73 11.46 -9.04
C ASP A 158 -17.57 11.46 -10.33
N LEU A 159 -17.34 10.50 -11.22
CA LEU A 159 -18.05 10.39 -12.49
C LEU A 159 -19.52 9.98 -12.32
N ALA A 160 -19.81 9.13 -11.33
CA ALA A 160 -21.17 8.76 -10.92
C ALA A 160 -21.86 9.86 -10.09
N SER A 161 -21.20 10.99 -9.82
CA SER A 161 -21.73 12.10 -9.02
C SER A 161 -22.31 11.64 -7.68
N ALA A 162 -21.63 10.70 -7.01
CA ALA A 162 -22.14 10.09 -5.79
C ALA A 162 -22.38 11.16 -4.70
N PRO A 163 -23.60 11.27 -4.12
CA PRO A 163 -23.96 12.37 -3.21
C PRO A 163 -23.03 12.54 -2.00
N ASN A 164 -22.47 11.42 -1.54
CA ASN A 164 -21.59 11.31 -0.38
C ASN A 164 -20.11 11.58 -0.71
N PHE A 165 -19.74 11.67 -1.98
CA PHE A 165 -18.37 11.90 -2.41
C PHE A 165 -18.15 13.39 -2.73
N ARG A 166 -17.61 14.13 -1.76
CA ARG A 166 -17.34 15.57 -1.87
C ARG A 166 -15.89 15.88 -1.46
N PRO A 167 -14.90 15.61 -2.32
CA PRO A 167 -13.50 15.80 -2.00
C PRO A 167 -13.20 17.29 -1.74
N THR A 168 -12.66 17.58 -0.56
CA THR A 168 -12.30 18.96 -0.15
C THR A 168 -10.85 19.33 -0.48
N PHE A 169 -10.08 18.38 -1.02
CA PHE A 169 -8.68 18.59 -1.35
C PHE A 169 -8.53 19.39 -2.65
N LYS A 170 -7.83 20.53 -2.57
CA LYS A 170 -7.72 21.52 -3.67
C LYS A 170 -7.17 20.97 -4.99
N TYR A 171 -6.25 20.00 -4.94
CA TYR A 171 -5.59 19.45 -6.14
C TYR A 171 -6.23 18.16 -6.65
N PHE A 172 -7.36 17.75 -6.06
CA PHE A 172 -8.11 16.61 -6.58
C PHE A 172 -8.90 17.02 -7.83
N SER A 173 -8.83 16.18 -8.87
CA SER A 173 -9.69 16.22 -10.05
C SER A 173 -9.84 14.82 -10.65
N TRP A 174 -10.92 14.57 -11.40
CA TRP A 174 -11.09 13.31 -12.13
C TRP A 174 -9.91 13.02 -13.08
N HIS A 175 -9.32 14.06 -13.69
CA HIS A 175 -8.13 13.94 -14.53
C HIS A 175 -6.94 13.36 -13.74
N THR A 176 -6.66 13.90 -12.55
CA THR A 176 -5.55 13.41 -11.71
C THR A 176 -5.77 11.96 -11.27
N ALA A 177 -7.01 11.58 -10.95
CA ALA A 177 -7.36 10.20 -10.61
C ALA A 177 -7.20 9.26 -11.82
N LEU A 178 -7.64 9.68 -13.01
CA LEU A 178 -7.49 8.91 -14.24
C LEU A 178 -6.00 8.70 -14.59
N ILE A 179 -5.18 9.75 -14.53
CA ILE A 179 -3.74 9.66 -14.78
C ILE A 179 -3.08 8.70 -13.77
N GLY A 180 -3.47 8.76 -12.49
CA GLY A 180 -3.00 7.84 -11.46
C GLY A 180 -3.38 6.38 -11.73
N ALA A 181 -4.63 6.12 -12.12
CA ALA A 181 -5.11 4.78 -12.47
C ALA A 181 -4.38 4.22 -13.70
N VAL A 182 -4.32 5.00 -14.79
CA VAL A 182 -3.65 4.61 -16.03
C VAL A 182 -2.14 4.41 -15.81
N GLY A 183 -1.50 5.30 -15.06
CA GLY A 183 -0.07 5.16 -14.71
C GLY A 183 0.20 3.91 -13.89
N SER A 184 -0.66 3.59 -12.91
CA SER A 184 -0.50 2.39 -12.07
C SER A 184 -0.63 1.11 -12.89
N ILE A 185 -1.62 1.02 -13.79
CA ILE A 185 -1.82 -0.19 -14.61
C ILE A 185 -0.70 -0.36 -15.64
N ILE A 186 -0.25 0.71 -16.29
CA ILE A 186 0.89 0.67 -17.22
C ILE A 186 2.15 0.18 -16.50
N MET A 187 2.48 0.77 -15.34
CA MET A 187 3.64 0.35 -14.56
C MET A 187 3.53 -1.12 -14.12
N CYS A 188 2.32 -1.60 -13.82
CA CYS A 188 2.10 -3.00 -13.44
C CYS A 188 2.57 -3.96 -14.55
N PHE A 189 2.18 -3.70 -15.81
CA PHE A 189 2.61 -4.49 -16.97
C PHE A 189 4.09 -4.31 -17.31
N ILE A 190 4.67 -3.13 -17.06
CA ILE A 190 6.11 -2.88 -17.23
C ILE A 190 6.93 -3.72 -16.25
N VAL A 191 6.51 -3.84 -14.98
CA VAL A 191 7.23 -4.64 -13.97
C VAL A 191 7.21 -6.13 -14.36
N SER A 192 6.04 -6.69 -14.62
CA SER A 192 5.92 -8.05 -15.16
C SER A 192 4.51 -8.31 -15.66
N ALA A 193 4.34 -8.50 -16.97
CA ALA A 193 3.05 -8.78 -17.57
C ALA A 193 2.39 -10.07 -17.03
N ALA A 194 3.17 -11.11 -16.76
CA ALA A 194 2.66 -12.39 -16.26
C ALA A 194 2.07 -12.27 -14.85
N PHE A 195 2.85 -11.73 -13.90
CA PHE A 195 2.39 -11.55 -12.53
C PHE A 195 1.28 -10.49 -12.44
N ALA A 196 1.34 -9.43 -13.26
CA ALA A 196 0.28 -8.42 -13.34
C ALA A 196 -1.05 -9.04 -13.77
N SER A 197 -1.05 -9.86 -14.83
CA SER A 197 -2.27 -10.51 -15.34
C SER A 197 -2.92 -11.42 -14.29
N ILE A 198 -2.11 -12.21 -13.59
CA ILE A 198 -2.59 -13.08 -12.50
C ILE A 198 -3.19 -12.23 -11.38
N ALA A 199 -2.49 -11.18 -10.94
CA ALA A 199 -2.94 -10.35 -9.82
C ALA A 199 -4.20 -9.55 -10.15
N ILE A 200 -4.36 -9.07 -11.38
CA ILE A 200 -5.60 -8.46 -11.88
C ILE A 200 -6.74 -9.49 -11.90
N GLY A 201 -6.48 -10.72 -12.38
CA GLY A 201 -7.46 -11.80 -12.35
C GLY A 201 -7.94 -12.12 -10.93
N VAL A 202 -7.02 -12.18 -9.97
CA VAL A 202 -7.33 -12.34 -8.54
C VAL A 202 -8.17 -11.18 -8.01
N LEU A 203 -7.83 -9.94 -8.37
CA LEU A 203 -8.60 -8.75 -7.97
C LEU A 203 -10.03 -8.79 -8.52
N ILE A 204 -10.22 -9.11 -9.81
CA ILE A 204 -11.54 -9.25 -10.42
C ILE A 204 -12.32 -10.39 -9.76
N GLY A 205 -11.68 -11.53 -9.52
CA GLY A 205 -12.28 -12.66 -8.81
C GLY A 205 -12.73 -12.27 -7.40
N PHE A 206 -11.93 -11.49 -6.69
CA PHE A 206 -12.28 -10.95 -5.38
C PHE A 206 -13.47 -9.98 -5.45
N ILE A 207 -13.47 -9.03 -6.39
CA ILE A 207 -14.61 -8.09 -6.58
C ILE A 207 -15.89 -8.84 -6.93
N CYS A 208 -15.80 -9.86 -7.78
CA CYS A 208 -16.93 -10.71 -8.15
C CYS A 208 -17.46 -11.50 -6.95
N MET A 209 -16.58 -12.13 -6.17
CA MET A 209 -16.95 -12.80 -4.92
C MET A 209 -17.68 -11.86 -3.96
N LEU A 210 -17.21 -10.62 -3.83
CA LEU A 210 -17.86 -9.61 -2.98
C LEU A 210 -19.23 -9.20 -3.53
N HIS A 211 -19.38 -9.03 -4.84
CA HIS A 211 -20.68 -8.69 -5.45
C HIS A 211 -21.72 -9.80 -5.32
N LEU A 212 -21.28 -11.06 -5.40
CA LEU A 212 -22.17 -12.22 -5.25
C LEU A 212 -22.59 -12.46 -3.79
N ARG A 213 -21.91 -11.83 -2.83
CA ARG A 213 -22.22 -11.95 -1.42
C ARG A 213 -23.17 -10.82 -1.03
N ASP A 214 -24.42 -11.16 -0.71
CA ASP A 214 -25.37 -10.19 -0.18
C ASP A 214 -24.86 -9.67 1.17
N PHE A 215 -24.58 -8.37 1.26
CA PHE A 215 -24.27 -7.68 2.51
C PHE A 215 -25.55 -7.01 3.02
N PRO A 216 -26.35 -7.68 3.87
CA PRO A 216 -27.69 -7.21 4.23
C PRO A 216 -27.71 -5.85 4.96
N ARG A 217 -26.57 -5.37 5.48
CA ARG A 217 -26.42 -4.04 6.12
C ARG A 217 -24.96 -3.52 6.02
N ALA A 218 -24.46 -3.31 4.82
CA ALA A 218 -23.18 -2.59 4.65
C ALA A 218 -23.34 -1.13 5.12
N SER A 219 -22.57 -0.71 6.14
CA SER A 219 -22.56 0.69 6.64
C SER A 219 -21.68 1.62 5.81
N TRP A 220 -20.88 1.07 4.89
CA TRP A 220 -20.06 1.79 3.92
C TRP A 220 -20.85 2.08 2.64
N GLY A 221 -20.66 3.28 2.09
CA GLY A 221 -21.37 3.72 0.88
C GLY A 221 -21.02 2.87 -0.34
N SER A 222 -22.02 2.56 -1.17
CA SER A 222 -21.82 1.82 -2.42
C SER A 222 -22.06 2.68 -3.66
N ILE A 223 -21.33 2.40 -4.73
CA ILE A 223 -21.58 3.02 -6.05
C ILE A 223 -22.98 2.64 -6.55
N SER A 224 -23.43 1.43 -6.24
CA SER A 224 -24.78 0.95 -6.56
C SER A 224 -25.86 1.79 -5.89
N GLN A 225 -25.66 2.21 -4.64
CA GLN A 225 -26.57 3.15 -3.96
C GLN A 225 -26.56 4.51 -4.65
N ALA A 226 -25.41 5.01 -5.11
CA ALA A 226 -25.32 6.29 -5.82
C ALA A 226 -26.05 6.28 -7.18
N LEU A 227 -26.00 5.18 -7.94
CA LEU A 227 -26.71 5.04 -9.21
C LEU A 227 -28.24 5.02 -9.04
N ILE A 228 -28.74 4.43 -7.94
CA ILE A 228 -30.19 4.36 -7.65
C ILE A 228 -30.79 5.76 -7.40
N PHE A 229 -30.03 6.70 -6.84
CA PHE A 229 -30.51 8.08 -6.62
C PHE A 229 -30.54 8.94 -7.88
N HIS A 230 -29.95 8.47 -8.99
CA HIS A 230 -29.92 9.17 -10.27
C HIS A 230 -30.95 8.66 -11.29
N GLN A 231 -31.74 7.63 -10.94
CA GLN A 231 -32.94 7.20 -11.68
C GLN A 231 -34.21 7.73 -11.01
#